data_AF-A0A6A3SL27-F1
#
_entry.id   AF-A0A6A3SL27-F1
#
_cell.length_a   1.000
_cell.length_b   1.000
_cell.length_c   1.000
_cell.angle_alpha   90.00
_cell.angle_beta   90.00
_cell.angle_gamma   90.00
#
_symmetry.space_group_name_H-M   'P 1'
#
loop_
_entity.id
_entity.type
_entity.pdbx_description
1 polymer ?
#
loop_
_entity_poly.entity_id
_entity_poly.type
_entity_poly.pdbx_seq_one_letter_code
_entity_poly.pdbx_strand_id
1 'polypeptide(L)'
;MPRHGSSRLAWLEPSSSGGLCPMQLLVIWLSRHYAAFTSSYSKAEILEELCQGMRDSGFPGCTVHAIRSKIDGLRREVRREFSGDHRHSRAFQQFQQPLMVIFASEVVATREMNDTSDTEASDSDDVAAADSPVNDEPEVKTEPAVLHGSRSAPFLVSEEEDIGRVVAEERRQRMVQSRSLLDVTEIRRRFELLCARHELQQQGIAMELIERILPLPEE
;
A
#
# COMPACT_ATOMS: atom_id res chain seq x y z
N MET A 1 -32.68 6.43 36.04
CA MET A 1 -31.68 6.96 35.08
C MET A 1 -31.11 5.79 34.30
N PRO A 2 -31.56 5.50 33.06
CA PRO A 2 -30.91 4.50 32.25
C PRO A 2 -29.60 5.09 31.74
N ARG A 3 -28.49 4.42 32.08
CA ARG A 3 -27.18 4.69 31.51
C ARG A 3 -27.27 4.43 30.01
N HIS A 4 -27.02 5.45 29.18
CA HIS A 4 -26.73 5.24 27.76
C HIS A 4 -25.40 4.48 27.66
N GLY A 5 -25.47 3.16 27.80
CA GLY A 5 -24.41 2.27 27.35
C GLY A 5 -24.24 2.56 25.87
N SER A 6 -23.08 3.09 25.49
CA SER A 6 -22.71 3.39 24.12
C SER A 6 -22.84 2.11 23.31
N SER A 7 -24.02 1.88 22.73
CA SER A 7 -24.32 0.70 21.94
C SER A 7 -23.43 0.78 20.72
N ARG A 8 -22.39 -0.05 20.71
CA ARG A 8 -21.43 -0.10 19.62
C ARG A 8 -22.22 -0.39 18.34
N LEU A 9 -22.00 0.44 17.33
CA LEU A 9 -22.67 0.28 16.04
C LEU A 9 -22.38 -1.11 15.48
N ALA A 10 -23.43 -1.92 15.32
CA ALA A 10 -23.33 -3.25 14.75
C ALA A 10 -23.21 -3.16 13.22
N TRP A 11 -21.97 -3.08 12.73
CA TRP A 11 -21.68 -2.78 11.31
C TRP A 11 -22.30 -3.74 10.30
N LEU A 12 -22.50 -5.01 10.66
CA LEU A 12 -23.01 -6.04 9.76
C LEU A 12 -24.47 -6.41 10.01
N GLU A 13 -25.08 -5.90 11.07
CA GLU A 13 -26.48 -6.18 11.36
C GLU A 13 -27.36 -5.25 10.54
N PRO A 14 -28.36 -5.78 9.81
CA PRO A 14 -29.32 -4.95 9.10
C PRO A 14 -30.18 -4.15 10.08
N SER A 15 -30.76 -3.04 9.62
CA SER A 15 -31.78 -2.33 10.40
C SER A 15 -32.93 -3.27 10.73
N SER A 16 -33.57 -3.08 11.89
CA SER A 16 -34.74 -3.87 12.31
C SER A 16 -35.91 -3.85 11.30
N SER A 17 -35.91 -2.90 10.37
CA SER A 17 -36.85 -2.77 9.25
C SER A 17 -36.48 -3.62 8.01
N GLY A 18 -35.41 -4.41 8.05
CA GLY A 18 -34.93 -5.20 6.91
C GLY A 18 -34.14 -4.41 5.88
N GLY A 19 -33.63 -3.22 6.26
CA GLY A 19 -32.83 -2.35 5.40
C GLY A 19 -31.36 -2.76 5.28
N LEU A 20 -30.59 -1.95 4.54
CA LEU A 20 -29.14 -2.11 4.40
C LEU A 20 -28.44 -2.02 5.77
N CYS A 21 -27.41 -2.83 5.99
CA CYS A 21 -26.59 -2.72 7.19
C CYS A 21 -25.67 -1.48 7.11
N PRO A 22 -25.14 -0.98 8.25
CA PRO A 22 -24.30 0.22 8.26
C PRO A 22 -23.06 0.09 7.38
N MET A 23 -22.48 -1.11 7.30
CA MET A 23 -21.34 -1.37 6.43
C MET A 23 -21.70 -1.25 4.95
N GLN A 24 -22.88 -1.71 4.53
CA GLN A 24 -23.34 -1.52 3.14
C GLN A 24 -23.51 -0.05 2.81
N LEU A 25 -24.17 0.71 3.70
CA LEU A 25 -24.32 2.15 3.55
C LEU A 25 -22.97 2.87 3.46
N LEU A 26 -22.01 2.47 4.30
CA LEU A 26 -20.65 3.01 4.29
C LEU A 26 -19.96 2.73 2.96
N VAL A 27 -19.98 1.49 2.47
CA VAL A 27 -19.30 1.09 1.23
C VAL A 27 -19.92 1.78 0.01
N ILE A 28 -21.25 1.85 -0.06
CA ILE A 28 -21.97 2.58 -1.12
C ILE A 28 -21.57 4.06 -1.10
N TRP A 29 -21.56 4.68 0.07
CA TRP A 29 -21.17 6.08 0.20
C TRP A 29 -19.71 6.30 -0.20
N LEU A 30 -18.79 5.47 0.30
CA LEU A 30 -17.37 5.56 -0.06
C LEU A 30 -17.20 5.44 -1.58
N SER A 31 -17.84 4.46 -2.22
CA SER A 31 -17.71 4.28 -3.67
C SER A 31 -18.04 5.52 -4.52
N ARG A 32 -18.89 6.41 -4.00
CA ARG A 32 -19.33 7.64 -4.67
C ARG A 32 -18.57 8.89 -4.23
N HIS A 33 -18.24 8.97 -2.94
CA HIS A 33 -17.75 10.21 -2.32
C HIS A 33 -16.29 10.14 -1.87
N TYR A 34 -15.59 9.02 -2.08
CA TYR A 34 -14.26 8.83 -1.53
C TYR A 34 -13.24 9.86 -2.00
N ALA A 35 -13.19 10.17 -3.29
CA ALA A 35 -12.27 11.17 -3.83
C ALA A 35 -12.48 12.54 -3.15
N ALA A 36 -13.72 13.01 -3.10
CA ALA A 36 -14.08 14.26 -2.43
C ALA A 36 -13.79 14.23 -0.93
N PHE A 37 -14.00 13.10 -0.27
CA PHE A 37 -13.66 12.90 1.14
C PHE A 37 -12.14 13.00 1.38
N THR A 38 -11.33 12.43 0.50
CA THR A 38 -9.86 12.47 0.64
C THR A 38 -9.28 13.86 0.40
N SER A 39 -9.84 14.62 -0.55
CA SER A 39 -9.37 15.96 -0.91
C SER A 39 -9.96 17.10 -0.07
N SER A 40 -11.02 16.83 0.69
CA SER A 40 -11.69 17.86 1.51
C SER A 40 -10.88 18.27 2.74
N TYR A 41 -10.88 19.57 3.02
CA TYR A 41 -10.37 20.14 4.26
C TYR A 41 -11.28 19.81 5.46
N SER A 42 -12.61 19.85 5.26
CA SER A 42 -13.60 19.55 6.30
C SER A 42 -14.14 18.13 6.16
N LYS A 43 -13.32 17.15 6.55
CA LYS A 43 -13.73 15.73 6.64
C LYS A 43 -14.81 15.50 7.71
N ALA A 44 -15.06 16.46 8.59
CA ALA A 44 -16.11 16.38 9.60
C ALA A 44 -17.48 16.56 8.97
N GLU A 45 -17.68 17.66 8.27
CA GLU A 45 -18.94 18.01 7.63
C GLU A 45 -19.41 16.93 6.64
N ILE A 46 -18.49 16.46 5.78
CA ILE A 46 -18.80 15.39 4.82
C ILE A 46 -19.24 14.10 5.51
N LEU A 47 -18.64 13.77 6.66
CA LEU A 47 -19.03 12.57 7.41
C LEU A 47 -20.28 12.80 8.27
N GLU A 48 -20.61 14.03 8.63
CA GLU A 48 -21.85 14.37 9.32
C GLU A 48 -23.07 14.07 8.44
N GLU A 49 -22.98 14.36 7.15
CA GLU A 49 -24.02 14.01 6.16
C GLU A 49 -24.27 12.49 6.12
N LEU A 50 -23.20 11.69 5.97
CA LEU A 50 -23.29 10.23 6.02
C LEU A 50 -23.85 9.75 7.36
N CYS A 51 -23.38 10.36 8.46
CA CYS A 51 -23.81 10.01 9.80
C CYS A 51 -25.32 10.27 9.99
N GLN A 52 -25.84 11.36 9.43
CA GLN A 52 -27.25 11.66 9.45
C GLN A 52 -28.05 10.66 8.61
N GLY A 53 -27.60 10.37 7.38
CA GLY A 53 -28.27 9.37 6.53
C GLY A 53 -28.32 7.97 7.16
N MET A 54 -27.27 7.57 7.90
CA MET A 54 -27.28 6.32 8.66
C MET A 54 -28.26 6.37 9.84
N ARG A 55 -28.37 7.50 10.55
CA ARG A 55 -29.35 7.68 11.63
C ARG A 55 -30.77 7.57 11.10
N ASP A 56 -31.07 8.21 9.97
CA ASP A 56 -32.37 8.18 9.31
C ASP A 56 -32.72 6.77 8.80
N SER A 57 -31.71 5.97 8.48
CA SER A 57 -31.86 4.56 8.08
C SER A 57 -32.08 3.58 9.25
N GLY A 58 -32.16 4.08 10.48
CA GLY A 58 -32.44 3.27 11.68
C GLY A 58 -31.23 2.98 12.57
N PHE A 59 -30.11 3.70 12.40
CA PHE A 59 -28.91 3.55 13.23
C PHE A 59 -28.65 4.79 14.10
N PRO A 60 -29.46 5.05 15.15
CA PRO A 60 -29.38 6.28 15.94
C PRO A 60 -28.06 6.44 16.71
N GLY A 61 -27.36 5.33 16.99
CA GLY A 61 -26.05 5.31 17.65
C GLY A 61 -24.87 5.61 16.72
N CYS A 62 -25.11 5.91 15.44
CA CYS A 62 -24.05 6.26 14.51
C CYS A 62 -23.47 7.65 14.83
N THR A 63 -22.15 7.71 14.97
CA THR A 63 -21.40 8.94 15.22
C THR A 63 -20.30 9.12 14.18
N VAL A 64 -19.92 10.37 13.89
CA VAL A 64 -18.81 10.68 12.98
C VAL A 64 -17.53 9.98 13.42
N HIS A 65 -17.27 9.92 14.73
CA HIS A 65 -16.11 9.22 15.28
C HIS A 65 -16.14 7.71 14.99
N ALA A 66 -17.31 7.05 15.11
CA ALA A 66 -17.46 5.64 14.78
C ALA A 66 -17.19 5.39 13.29
N ILE A 67 -17.72 6.24 12.40
CA ILE A 67 -17.49 6.17 10.96
C ILE A 67 -16.00 6.33 10.63
N ARG A 68 -15.35 7.37 11.15
CA ARG A 68 -13.90 7.59 10.95
C ARG A 68 -13.08 6.40 11.40
N SER A 69 -13.32 5.95 12.64
CA SER A 69 -12.62 4.80 13.21
C SER A 69 -12.78 3.55 12.35
N LYS A 70 -13.97 3.35 11.76
CA LYS A 70 -14.23 2.25 10.84
C LYS A 70 -13.49 2.42 9.52
N ILE A 71 -13.53 3.59 8.89
CA ILE A 71 -12.79 3.90 7.66
C ILE A 71 -11.29 3.65 7.86
N ASP A 72 -10.71 4.15 8.95
CA ASP A 72 -9.30 3.97 9.25
C ASP A 72 -8.94 2.51 9.53
N GLY A 73 -9.85 1.75 10.14
CA GLY A 73 -9.73 0.29 10.29
C GLY A 73 -9.66 -0.41 8.94
N LEU A 74 -10.58 -0.08 8.04
CA LEU A 74 -10.65 -0.67 6.69
C LEU A 74 -9.42 -0.30 5.86
N ARG A 75 -8.94 0.95 5.93
CA ARG A 75 -7.67 1.36 5.30
C ARG A 75 -6.49 0.51 5.75
N ARG A 76 -6.39 0.23 7.06
CA ARG A 76 -5.33 -0.64 7.60
C ARG A 76 -5.47 -2.09 7.11
N GLU A 77 -6.69 -2.61 7.02
CA GLU A 77 -6.96 -3.95 6.50
C GLU A 77 -6.60 -4.05 5.01
N VAL A 78 -6.94 -3.05 4.19
CA VAL A 78 -6.50 -2.96 2.79
C VAL A 78 -4.97 -2.97 2.69
N ARG A 79 -4.28 -2.10 3.45
CA ARG A 79 -2.80 -2.07 3.43
C ARG A 79 -2.18 -3.42 3.82
N ARG A 80 -2.76 -4.11 4.80
CA ARG A 80 -2.34 -5.47 5.18
C ARG A 80 -2.52 -6.47 4.06
N GLU A 81 -3.65 -6.42 3.34
CA GLU A 81 -3.89 -7.30 2.19
C GLU A 81 -2.84 -7.10 1.09
N PHE A 82 -2.49 -5.85 0.77
CA PHE A 82 -1.39 -5.56 -0.17
C PHE A 82 -0.01 -6.00 0.33
N SER A 83 0.15 -6.16 1.65
CA SER A 83 1.39 -6.65 2.28
C SER A 83 1.43 -8.18 2.41
N GLY A 84 0.37 -8.88 1.99
CA GLY A 84 0.25 -10.35 2.12
C GLY A 84 -0.23 -10.85 3.49
N ASP A 85 -0.70 -9.97 4.39
CA ASP A 85 -1.31 -10.36 5.66
C ASP A 85 -2.84 -10.47 5.52
N HIS A 86 -3.34 -11.71 5.52
CA HIS A 86 -4.75 -12.03 5.32
C HIS A 86 -5.59 -12.03 6.62
N ARG A 87 -5.07 -11.46 7.72
CA ARG A 87 -5.82 -11.34 8.99
C ARG A 87 -6.79 -10.16 8.93
N HIS A 88 -7.99 -10.44 8.43
CA HIS A 88 -9.04 -9.44 8.21
C HIS A 88 -10.25 -9.63 9.09
N SER A 89 -10.94 -8.53 9.37
CA SER A 89 -12.24 -8.58 10.02
C SER A 89 -13.28 -9.19 9.07
N ARG A 90 -14.32 -9.83 9.64
CA ARG A 90 -15.45 -10.35 8.86
C ARG A 90 -16.08 -9.28 7.96
N ALA A 91 -16.13 -8.04 8.44
CA ALA A 91 -16.68 -6.92 7.67
C ALA A 91 -15.82 -6.59 6.45
N PHE A 92 -14.50 -6.67 6.55
CA PHE A 92 -13.64 -6.48 5.39
C PHE A 92 -13.81 -7.60 4.39
N GLN A 93 -13.79 -8.86 4.83
CA GLN A 93 -13.93 -10.02 3.96
C GLN A 93 -15.22 -9.95 3.11
N GLN A 94 -16.34 -9.55 3.72
CA GLN A 94 -17.62 -9.43 3.02
C GLN A 94 -17.64 -8.30 1.95
N PHE A 95 -16.83 -7.27 2.12
CA PHE A 95 -16.78 -6.10 1.24
C PHE A 95 -15.39 -5.89 0.63
N GLN A 96 -14.58 -6.95 0.51
CA GLN A 96 -13.17 -6.84 0.17
C GLN A 96 -12.97 -6.17 -1.19
N GLN A 97 -13.64 -6.67 -2.22
CA GLN A 97 -13.49 -6.17 -3.60
C GLN A 97 -13.75 -4.65 -3.71
N PRO A 98 -14.90 -4.10 -3.27
CA PRO A 98 -15.11 -2.66 -3.37
C PRO A 98 -14.13 -1.87 -2.50
N LEU A 99 -13.75 -2.36 -1.32
CA LEU A 99 -12.77 -1.69 -0.47
C LEU A 99 -11.38 -1.62 -1.13
N MET A 100 -10.92 -2.72 -1.73
CA MET A 100 -9.65 -2.76 -2.45
C MET A 100 -9.62 -1.74 -3.59
N VAL A 101 -10.71 -1.62 -4.35
CA VAL A 101 -10.82 -0.62 -5.43
C VAL A 101 -10.81 0.81 -4.88
N ILE A 102 -11.60 1.10 -3.85
CA ILE A 102 -11.74 2.44 -3.26
C ILE A 102 -10.41 2.94 -2.69
N PHE A 103 -9.67 2.07 -2.00
CA PHE A 103 -8.44 2.44 -1.28
C PHE A 103 -7.15 2.20 -2.06
N ALA A 104 -7.20 1.63 -3.27
CA ALA A 104 -6.02 1.25 -4.07
C ALA A 104 -5.06 2.44 -4.29
N SER A 105 -5.60 3.62 -4.63
CA SER A 105 -4.79 4.81 -4.91
C SER A 105 -3.95 5.27 -3.73
N GLU A 106 -4.45 5.13 -2.50
CA GLU A 106 -3.70 5.48 -1.30
C GLU A 106 -2.52 4.53 -1.06
N VAL A 107 -2.70 3.24 -1.37
CA VAL A 107 -1.66 2.25 -1.14
C VAL A 107 -0.50 2.43 -2.12
N VAL A 108 -0.80 2.69 -3.38
CA VAL A 108 0.21 3.00 -4.41
C VAL A 108 1.02 4.23 -3.99
N ALA A 109 0.35 5.33 -3.62
CA ALA A 109 1.02 6.54 -3.16
C ALA A 109 1.91 6.32 -1.92
N THR A 110 1.46 5.50 -0.95
CA THR A 110 2.28 5.19 0.23
C THR A 110 3.50 4.33 -0.08
N ARG A 111 3.44 3.48 -1.11
CA ARG A 111 4.57 2.62 -1.51
C ARG A 111 5.66 3.41 -2.21
N GLU A 112 5.27 4.35 -3.07
CA GLU A 112 6.20 5.23 -3.79
C GLU A 112 7.00 6.14 -2.84
N MET A 113 6.39 6.62 -1.75
CA MET A 113 7.07 7.46 -0.75
C MET A 113 8.07 6.69 0.12
N ASN A 114 7.85 5.39 0.34
CA ASN A 114 8.70 4.59 1.21
C ASN A 114 9.97 4.11 0.49
N ASP A 115 9.90 3.91 -0.84
CA ASP A 115 11.03 3.50 -1.68
C ASP A 115 12.10 4.60 -1.84
N THR A 116 11.77 5.86 -1.52
CA THR A 116 12.70 7.01 -1.58
C THR A 116 13.46 7.28 -0.27
N SER A 117 13.29 6.46 0.78
CA SER A 117 13.86 6.73 2.11
C SER A 117 15.08 5.88 2.51
N ASP A 118 15.51 4.93 1.68
CA ASP A 118 16.65 4.03 1.96
C ASP A 118 17.99 4.53 1.37
N THR A 119 18.29 5.83 1.49
CA THR A 119 19.65 6.35 1.25
C THR A 119 19.87 7.55 2.17
N GLU A 120 20.99 7.57 2.89
CA GLU A 120 21.41 8.52 3.95
C GLU A 120 21.05 8.14 5.40
N ALA A 121 21.50 6.96 5.85
CA ALA A 121 21.96 6.79 7.24
C ALA A 121 23.49 6.96 7.25
N SER A 122 23.94 8.20 7.22
CA SER A 122 25.36 8.57 7.34
C SER A 122 25.69 8.83 8.81
N ASP A 123 26.33 7.83 9.40
CA ASP A 123 27.35 7.84 10.46
C ASP A 123 27.49 9.12 11.31
N SER A 124 27.05 9.04 12.57
CA SER A 124 27.45 9.97 13.65
C SER A 124 27.13 9.33 15.00
N ASP A 125 28.15 8.76 15.66
CA ASP A 125 28.52 9.03 17.06
C ASP A 125 29.30 7.86 17.66
N ASP A 126 30.61 8.02 17.84
CA ASP A 126 31.33 7.35 18.93
C ASP A 126 32.50 8.21 19.42
N VAL A 127 32.30 8.92 20.53
CA VAL A 127 33.37 9.47 21.36
C VAL A 127 33.13 9.07 22.81
N ALA A 128 34.11 8.36 23.34
CA ALA A 128 34.16 7.78 24.68
C ALA A 128 34.30 8.82 25.81
N ALA A 129 33.72 8.51 26.97
CA ALA A 129 34.30 8.88 28.27
C ALA A 129 33.83 7.90 29.36
N ALA A 130 34.81 7.42 30.11
CA ALA A 130 34.74 6.41 31.16
C ALA A 130 34.11 6.92 32.46
N ASP A 131 33.55 6.01 33.26
CA ASP A 131 33.93 5.89 34.69
C ASP A 131 33.62 4.48 35.25
N SER A 132 34.54 3.97 36.08
CA SER A 132 34.51 2.68 36.80
C SER A 132 33.82 2.86 38.19
N PRO A 133 33.80 1.94 39.19
CA PRO A 133 34.49 0.63 39.37
C PRO A 133 33.65 -0.51 40.00
N VAL A 134 34.08 -1.78 39.89
CA VAL A 134 33.94 -2.79 40.98
C VAL A 134 35.15 -3.75 40.92
N ASN A 135 35.86 -3.82 42.04
CA ASN A 135 36.93 -4.79 42.34
C ASN A 135 36.35 -6.19 42.61
N ASP A 136 37.03 -7.25 42.17
CA ASP A 136 37.70 -8.25 43.02
C ASP A 136 38.23 -9.41 42.14
N GLU A 137 39.56 -9.54 42.10
CA GLU A 137 40.34 -10.70 41.64
C GLU A 137 40.70 -11.59 42.88
N PRO A 138 41.35 -12.79 42.81
CA PRO A 138 42.31 -13.25 41.78
C PRO A 138 42.33 -14.77 41.43
N GLU A 139 42.98 -15.16 40.32
CA GLU A 139 44.05 -16.20 40.28
C GLU A 139 44.59 -16.51 38.86
N VAL A 140 45.59 -15.72 38.43
CA VAL A 140 46.94 -16.08 37.94
C VAL A 140 47.19 -17.47 37.28
N LYS A 141 47.59 -17.49 35.99
CA LYS A 141 48.97 -17.81 35.55
C LYS A 141 49.26 -17.61 34.05
N THR A 142 50.03 -16.55 33.79
CA THR A 142 51.29 -16.47 32.99
C THR A 142 51.28 -16.55 31.44
N GLU A 143 51.43 -15.35 30.86
CA GLU A 143 52.12 -14.89 29.62
C GLU A 143 53.58 -15.46 29.42
N PRO A 144 54.41 -15.06 28.40
CA PRO A 144 54.28 -13.98 27.37
C PRO A 144 54.77 -14.35 25.93
N ALA A 145 54.54 -13.46 24.96
CA ALA A 145 55.60 -12.76 24.20
C ALA A 145 55.13 -12.14 22.86
N VAL A 146 54.94 -10.83 22.91
CA VAL A 146 55.15 -9.76 21.92
C VAL A 146 55.80 -10.16 20.57
N LEU A 147 55.21 -9.71 19.45
CA LEU A 147 55.98 -9.02 18.40
C LEU A 147 55.10 -8.10 17.54
N HIS A 148 55.51 -6.84 17.56
CA HIS A 148 55.03 -5.69 16.79
C HIS A 148 55.43 -5.85 15.31
N GLY A 149 54.56 -5.52 14.36
CA GLY A 149 54.91 -5.55 12.93
C GLY A 149 53.91 -4.79 12.06
N SER A 150 54.28 -3.56 11.71
CA SER A 150 53.55 -2.64 10.83
C SER A 150 53.53 -3.05 9.35
N ARG A 151 52.48 -2.57 8.67
CA ARG A 151 52.44 -1.95 7.33
C ARG A 151 52.56 -2.81 6.06
N SER A 152 51.57 -2.56 5.20
CA SER A 152 51.60 -2.58 3.72
C SER A 152 51.56 -3.95 3.03
N ALA A 153 50.36 -4.35 2.60
CA ALA A 153 50.18 -5.23 1.44
C ALA A 153 49.74 -4.36 0.24
N PRO A 154 50.43 -4.45 -0.92
CA PRO A 154 50.16 -3.61 -2.07
C PRO A 154 48.89 -4.04 -2.81
N PHE A 155 48.24 -3.00 -3.32
CA PHE A 155 47.18 -2.98 -4.31
C PHE A 155 47.52 -3.86 -5.53
N LEU A 156 46.79 -4.97 -5.69
CA LEU A 156 46.75 -5.69 -6.96
C LEU A 156 45.65 -5.04 -7.82
N VAL A 157 46.08 -4.13 -8.68
CA VAL A 157 45.31 -3.74 -9.87
C VAL A 157 45.32 -4.94 -10.80
N SER A 158 44.16 -5.55 -10.99
CA SER A 158 43.92 -6.35 -12.20
C SER A 158 43.19 -5.43 -13.17
N GLU A 159 43.96 -4.92 -14.12
CA GLU A 159 43.51 -4.24 -15.32
C GLU A 159 42.82 -5.27 -16.23
N GLU A 160 41.51 -5.41 -16.11
CA GLU A 160 40.67 -5.97 -17.17
C GLU A 160 39.52 -4.99 -17.43
N GLU A 161 39.86 -4.02 -18.27
CA GLU A 161 38.97 -3.06 -18.89
C GLU A 161 37.85 -3.76 -19.70
N ASP A 162 36.63 -3.34 -19.40
CA ASP A 162 35.80 -2.63 -20.39
C ASP A 162 34.99 -3.44 -21.43
N ILE A 163 34.41 -4.58 -21.03
CA ILE A 163 33.33 -5.25 -21.81
C ILE A 163 32.09 -5.59 -20.96
N GLY A 164 32.22 -5.69 -19.64
CA GLY A 164 31.11 -6.12 -18.76
C GLY A 164 30.06 -5.05 -18.46
N ARG A 165 30.41 -3.75 -18.56
CA ARG A 165 29.53 -2.65 -18.14
C ARG A 165 28.42 -2.35 -19.15
N VAL A 166 28.68 -2.50 -20.44
CA VAL A 166 27.68 -2.28 -21.50
C VAL A 166 26.65 -3.42 -21.50
N VAL A 167 27.06 -4.66 -21.25
CA VAL A 167 26.15 -5.83 -21.21
C VAL A 167 25.28 -5.84 -19.95
N ALA A 168 25.79 -5.37 -18.81
CA ALA A 168 25.01 -5.26 -17.58
C ALA A 168 23.98 -4.11 -17.64
N GLU A 169 24.33 -2.99 -18.26
CA GLU A 169 23.43 -1.85 -18.43
C GLU A 169 22.37 -2.10 -19.51
N GLU A 170 22.74 -2.76 -20.63
CA GLU A 170 21.76 -3.21 -21.63
C GLU A 170 20.84 -4.30 -21.08
N ARG A 171 21.32 -5.17 -20.17
CA ARG A 171 20.46 -6.15 -19.49
C ARG A 171 19.54 -5.49 -18.48
N ARG A 172 19.95 -4.41 -17.80
CA ARG A 172 19.05 -3.55 -17.00
C ARG A 172 18.03 -2.83 -17.89
N GLN A 173 18.43 -2.25 -19.02
CA GLN A 173 17.50 -1.59 -19.95
C GLN A 173 16.53 -2.58 -20.61
N ARG A 174 16.99 -3.79 -20.97
CA ARG A 174 16.13 -4.88 -21.45
C ARG A 174 15.20 -5.40 -20.35
N MET A 175 15.65 -5.53 -19.10
CA MET A 175 14.77 -5.91 -17.97
C MET A 175 13.79 -4.80 -17.56
N VAL A 176 14.09 -3.53 -17.86
CA VAL A 176 13.15 -2.40 -17.71
C VAL A 176 12.11 -2.41 -18.84
N GLN A 177 12.50 -2.80 -20.06
CA GLN A 177 11.55 -3.00 -21.17
C GLN A 177 10.66 -4.24 -20.99
N SER A 178 11.16 -5.33 -20.40
CA SER A 178 10.37 -6.55 -20.13
C SER A 178 9.48 -6.47 -18.89
N ARG A 179 9.47 -5.34 -18.19
CA ARG A 179 8.65 -5.11 -16.99
C ARG A 179 7.86 -3.80 -17.10
N SER A 180 7.31 -3.50 -18.28
CA SER A 180 6.11 -2.66 -18.34
C SER A 180 4.95 -3.43 -17.71
N LEU A 181 5.01 -3.55 -16.37
CA LEU A 181 3.88 -3.84 -15.51
C LEU A 181 2.85 -2.77 -15.82
N LEU A 182 1.97 -3.07 -16.78
CA LEU A 182 0.68 -2.46 -17.07
C LEU A 182 0.44 -1.20 -16.24
N ASP A 183 1.07 -0.10 -16.65
CA ASP A 183 0.81 1.21 -16.08
C ASP A 183 -0.70 1.47 -16.20
N VAL A 184 -1.29 2.20 -15.25
CA VAL A 184 -2.74 2.48 -15.22
C VAL A 184 -3.20 3.09 -16.56
N THR A 185 -2.30 3.81 -17.23
CA THR A 185 -2.50 4.34 -18.59
C THR A 185 -2.61 3.23 -19.65
N GLU A 186 -1.74 2.23 -19.62
CA GLU A 186 -1.75 1.08 -20.53
C GLU A 186 -2.93 0.14 -20.25
N ILE A 187 -3.32 -0.06 -18.98
CA ILE A 187 -4.54 -0.78 -18.62
C ILE A 187 -5.76 -0.10 -19.23
N ARG A 188 -5.86 1.22 -19.06
CA ARG A 188 -6.96 2.02 -19.61
C ARG A 188 -6.98 1.96 -21.13
N ARG A 189 -5.83 2.10 -21.77
CA ARG A 189 -5.66 2.00 -23.23
C ARG A 189 -6.12 0.65 -23.76
N ARG A 190 -5.73 -0.46 -23.12
CA ARG A 190 -6.18 -1.82 -23.51
C ARG A 190 -7.68 -2.00 -23.31
N PHE A 191 -8.24 -1.50 -22.22
CA PHE A 191 -9.69 -1.55 -21.97
C PHE A 191 -10.47 -0.79 -23.06
N GLU A 192 -10.05 0.42 -23.41
CA GLU A 192 -10.68 1.23 -24.46
C GLU A 192 -10.63 0.53 -25.82
N LEU A 193 -9.49 -0.09 -26.17
CA LEU A 193 -9.34 -0.89 -27.39
C LEU A 193 -10.32 -2.07 -27.42
N LEU A 194 -10.47 -2.80 -26.32
CA LEU A 194 -11.39 -3.93 -26.22
C LEU A 194 -12.86 -3.49 -26.33
N CYS A 195 -13.23 -2.38 -25.70
CA CYS A 195 -14.56 -1.80 -25.81
C CYS A 195 -14.88 -1.41 -27.26
N ALA A 196 -13.97 -0.70 -27.93
CA ALA A 196 -14.16 -0.30 -29.33
C ALA A 196 -14.31 -1.51 -30.27
N ARG A 197 -13.49 -2.57 -30.08
CA ARG A 197 -13.63 -3.82 -30.86
C ARG A 197 -15.00 -4.48 -30.64
N HIS A 198 -15.46 -4.52 -29.39
CA HIS A 198 -16.76 -5.10 -29.07
C HIS A 198 -17.91 -4.33 -29.72
N GLU A 199 -17.86 -2.99 -29.71
CA GLU A 199 -18.87 -2.15 -30.38
C GLU A 199 -18.91 -2.39 -31.89
N LEU A 200 -17.75 -2.44 -32.56
CA LEU A 200 -17.68 -2.72 -34.01
C LEU A 200 -18.21 -4.12 -34.34
N GLN A 201 -17.96 -5.09 -33.46
CA GLN A 201 -18.51 -6.44 -33.60
C GLN A 201 -20.05 -6.46 -33.45
N GLN A 202 -20.61 -5.68 -32.52
CA GLN A 202 -22.08 -5.52 -32.39
C GLN A 202 -22.70 -4.83 -33.61
N GLN A 203 -21.93 -4.00 -34.31
CA GLN A 203 -22.33 -3.38 -35.58
C GLN A 203 -22.21 -4.33 -36.79
N GLY A 204 -21.79 -5.59 -36.57
CA GLY A 204 -21.70 -6.61 -37.60
C GLY A 204 -20.44 -6.53 -38.47
N ILE A 205 -19.42 -5.79 -38.03
CA ILE A 205 -18.15 -5.68 -38.75
C ILE A 205 -17.36 -6.98 -38.56
N ALA A 206 -16.85 -7.54 -39.66
CA ALA A 206 -16.07 -8.77 -39.63
C ALA A 206 -14.80 -8.61 -38.79
N MET A 207 -14.48 -9.62 -37.98
CA MET A 207 -13.33 -9.58 -37.05
C MET A 207 -12.00 -9.30 -37.75
N GLU A 208 -11.81 -9.84 -38.95
CA GLU A 208 -10.64 -9.61 -39.80
C GLU A 208 -10.41 -8.11 -40.11
N LEU A 209 -11.50 -7.36 -40.29
CA LEU A 209 -11.46 -5.93 -40.53
C LEU A 209 -11.18 -5.17 -39.23
N ILE A 210 -11.77 -5.62 -38.12
CA ILE A 210 -11.55 -5.05 -36.78
C ILE A 210 -10.09 -5.20 -36.36
N GLU A 211 -9.50 -6.37 -36.55
CA GLU A 211 -8.09 -6.65 -36.23
C GLU A 211 -7.12 -5.79 -37.04
N ARG A 212 -7.49 -5.46 -38.29
CA ARG A 212 -6.70 -4.58 -39.14
C ARG A 212 -6.77 -3.11 -38.72
N ILE A 213 -7.89 -2.65 -38.20
CA ILE A 213 -8.12 -1.24 -37.82
C ILE A 213 -7.73 -0.97 -36.36
N LEU A 214 -7.92 -1.97 -35.48
CA LEU A 214 -7.63 -1.94 -34.06
C LEU A 214 -6.78 -3.17 -33.66
N PRO A 215 -5.50 -3.19 -34.07
CA PRO A 215 -4.59 -4.27 -33.71
C PRO A 215 -4.33 -4.26 -32.20
N LEU A 216 -4.34 -5.45 -31.60
CA LEU A 216 -3.89 -5.61 -30.22
C LEU A 216 -2.37 -5.62 -30.20
N PRO A 217 -1.74 -4.99 -29.19
CA PRO A 217 -0.30 -5.10 -29.01
C PRO A 217 0.07 -6.58 -28.75
N GLU A 218 1.08 -7.08 -29.46
CA GLU A 218 1.65 -8.41 -29.21
C GLU A 218 2.34 -8.43 -27.83
N GLU A 219 2.17 -9.52 -27.08
CA GLU A 219 2.70 -9.70 -25.71
C GLU A 219 4.21 -9.87 -25.65
#